data_AF-A0A2E0UD47-F1
#
_entry.id   AF-A0A2E0UD47-F1
#
_cell.length_a   1.000
_cell.length_b   1.000
_cell.length_c   1.000
_cell.angle_alpha   90.00
_cell.angle_beta   90.00
_cell.angle_gamma   90.00
#
_symmetry.space_group_name_H-M   'P 1'
#
loop_
_entity.id
_entity.type
_entity.pdbx_description
1 polymer ?
#
loop_
_entity_poly.entity_id
_entity_poly.type
_entity_poly.pdbx_seq_one_letter_code
_entity_poly.pdbx_strand_id
1 'polypeptide(L)'
;MKRDLDHFLEIGDLDGLIRLIDELCEDESWSDLEDVAIRSRQANERGQQLWPAGDHAEHRLALESPGEFAARAVNRDAQTFGLAPLTEVAASSHTWEELSLDLNSGPLRSLVIHERVFRGEDLTEVEIAEDPLGLPLVLAGWEQSVEPPDIKKYEVDDPSPSINNLDSFPLPKPGVVAHDSGTEALRNLVQTWTSQSNGRSAAVRVYGDATTAISSLGVNEVKAKEVSISEMWGHLVWAASSGGAYGRRPGCAKGRFEAWWCAVALAGLDQEEVWPPLTLELEEALTEMNWWIWDDGSLSKGWSLRIAVEDPVDGLSWALTAEDTRE
;
A
#
# COMPACT_ATOMS: atom_id res chain seq x y z
N MET A 1 28.48 24.39 -6.02
CA MET A 1 27.86 23.09 -6.31
C MET A 1 28.81 21.89 -6.12
N LYS A 2 29.65 21.45 -7.09
CA LYS A 2 30.54 20.28 -6.86
C LYS A 2 31.48 20.43 -5.65
N ARG A 3 32.00 21.64 -5.42
CA ARG A 3 32.81 21.94 -4.22
C ARG A 3 32.03 21.85 -2.92
N ASP A 4 30.72 22.14 -2.95
CA ASP A 4 29.88 22.13 -1.75
C ASP A 4 29.48 20.70 -1.40
N LEU A 5 29.09 19.89 -2.41
CA LEU A 5 28.86 18.45 -2.24
C LEU A 5 30.11 17.74 -1.69
N ASP A 6 31.28 17.97 -2.31
CA ASP A 6 32.54 17.37 -1.85
C ASP A 6 32.83 17.72 -0.38
N HIS A 7 32.63 19.00 -0.03
CA HIS A 7 32.83 19.48 1.33
C HIS A 7 31.89 18.81 2.33
N PHE A 8 30.58 18.79 2.06
CA PHE A 8 29.58 18.21 2.95
C PHE A 8 29.79 16.70 3.14
N LEU A 9 30.17 15.97 2.08
CA LEU A 9 30.50 14.55 2.17
C LEU A 9 31.76 14.28 3.01
N GLU A 10 32.77 15.16 2.93
CA GLU A 10 34.01 15.03 3.70
C GLU A 10 33.76 15.21 5.19
N ILE A 11 33.01 16.25 5.57
CA ILE A 11 32.75 16.58 6.98
C ILE A 11 31.57 15.82 7.59
N GLY A 12 30.76 15.12 6.77
CA GLY A 12 29.60 14.38 7.27
C GLY A 12 28.39 15.26 7.58
N ASP A 13 28.21 16.37 6.86
CA ASP A 13 27.14 17.34 7.13
C ASP A 13 25.83 16.95 6.45
N LEU A 14 24.99 16.19 7.16
CA LEU A 14 23.67 15.79 6.68
C LEU A 14 22.75 17.00 6.43
N ASP A 15 22.74 17.97 7.34
CA ASP A 15 21.87 19.17 7.22
C ASP A 15 22.31 20.06 6.05
N GLY A 16 23.62 20.13 5.78
CA GLY A 16 24.18 20.76 4.59
C GLY A 16 23.72 20.07 3.30
N LEU A 17 23.72 18.73 3.27
CA LEU A 17 23.23 17.98 2.12
C LEU A 17 21.72 18.14 1.89
N ILE A 18 20.90 18.17 2.94
CA ILE A 18 19.45 18.39 2.79
C ILE A 18 19.16 19.78 2.20
N ARG A 19 19.85 20.82 2.67
CA ARG A 19 19.73 22.17 2.08
C ARG A 19 20.20 22.22 0.63
N LEU A 20 21.30 21.55 0.32
CA LEU A 20 21.79 21.44 -1.05
C LEU A 20 20.77 20.74 -1.96
N ILE A 21 20.09 19.70 -1.47
CA ILE A 21 19.01 19.03 -2.23
C ILE A 21 17.87 20.00 -2.54
N ASP A 22 17.39 20.75 -1.54
CA ASP A 22 16.34 21.76 -1.75
C ASP A 22 16.76 22.80 -2.81
N GLU A 23 17.98 23.34 -2.71
CA GLU A 23 18.53 24.30 -3.69
C GLU A 23 18.62 23.70 -5.11
N LEU A 24 19.10 22.46 -5.24
CA LEU A 24 19.22 21.80 -6.55
C LEU A 24 17.86 21.51 -7.20
N CYS A 25 16.83 21.20 -6.41
CA CYS A 25 15.47 21.07 -6.93
C CYS A 25 14.90 22.42 -7.38
N GLU A 26 15.12 23.50 -6.61
CA GLU A 26 14.69 24.86 -6.98
C GLU A 26 15.37 25.34 -8.28
N ASP A 27 16.65 24.99 -8.47
CA ASP A 27 17.44 25.31 -9.66
C ASP A 27 17.27 24.30 -10.81
N GLU A 28 16.40 23.31 -10.69
CA GLU A 28 16.20 22.20 -11.65
C GLU A 28 17.50 21.50 -12.08
N SER A 29 18.48 21.44 -11.17
CA SER A 29 19.82 20.90 -11.40
C SER A 29 19.86 19.38 -11.17
N TRP A 30 19.06 18.64 -11.93
CA TRP A 30 18.77 17.21 -11.72
C TRP A 30 19.98 16.28 -11.81
N SER A 31 20.92 16.57 -12.72
CA SER A 31 22.16 15.79 -12.82
C SER A 31 23.01 15.90 -11.57
N ASP A 32 23.03 17.07 -10.94
CA ASP A 32 23.79 17.28 -9.71
C ASP A 32 23.06 16.71 -8.50
N LEU A 33 21.73 16.70 -8.50
CA LEU A 33 20.94 15.99 -7.50
C LEU A 33 21.17 14.48 -7.57
N GLU A 34 21.28 13.91 -8.77
CA GLU A 34 21.67 12.50 -8.97
C GLU A 34 23.08 12.21 -8.43
N ASP A 35 24.02 13.13 -8.62
CA ASP A 35 25.35 13.06 -7.98
C ASP A 35 25.23 13.05 -6.44
N VAL A 36 24.35 13.87 -5.85
CA VAL A 36 24.07 13.84 -4.39
C VAL A 36 23.53 12.48 -3.97
N ALA A 37 22.54 11.93 -4.68
CA ALA A 37 21.91 10.66 -4.38
C ALA A 37 22.93 9.50 -4.32
N ILE A 38 23.73 9.37 -5.38
CA ILE A 38 24.72 8.31 -5.52
C ILE A 38 25.84 8.45 -4.49
N ARG A 39 26.40 9.66 -4.34
CA ARG A 39 27.63 9.86 -3.57
C ARG A 39 27.39 9.92 -2.07
N SER A 40 26.22 10.38 -1.63
CA SER A 40 25.84 10.37 -0.21
C SER A 40 25.72 8.95 0.33
N ARG A 41 25.21 8.02 -0.48
CA ARG A 41 25.13 6.60 -0.14
C ARG A 41 26.51 5.93 -0.09
N GLN A 42 27.38 6.22 -1.06
CA GLN A 42 28.77 5.73 -1.08
C GLN A 42 29.61 6.24 0.10
N ALA A 43 29.23 7.34 0.75
CA ALA A 43 29.95 7.87 1.91
C ALA A 43 29.96 6.91 3.12
N ASN A 44 29.02 5.96 3.17
CA ASN A 44 28.99 4.91 4.19
C ASN A 44 30.25 4.04 4.17
N GLU A 45 30.86 3.82 2.99
CA GLU A 45 32.13 3.09 2.85
C GLU A 45 33.30 3.79 3.57
N ARG A 46 33.16 5.10 3.81
CA ARG A 46 34.14 5.94 4.52
C ARG A 46 33.73 6.22 5.98
N GLY A 47 32.70 5.54 6.47
CA GLY A 47 32.20 5.67 7.86
C GLY A 47 31.23 6.83 8.09
N GLN A 48 30.78 7.52 7.04
CA GLN A 48 29.80 8.61 7.14
C GLN A 48 28.38 8.10 6.84
N GLN A 49 27.45 8.25 7.79
CA GLN A 49 26.06 7.78 7.65
C GLN A 49 25.18 8.81 6.92
N LEU A 50 25.50 9.11 5.66
CA LEU A 50 24.82 10.12 4.83
C LEU A 50 23.77 9.53 3.87
N TRP A 51 23.50 8.24 3.97
CA TRP A 51 22.45 7.57 3.20
C TRP A 51 21.04 8.20 3.36
N PRO A 52 20.65 8.88 4.47
CA PRO A 52 19.35 9.56 4.52
C PRO A 52 19.23 10.69 3.50
N ALA A 53 20.31 11.46 3.26
CA ALA A 53 20.34 12.45 2.19
C ALA A 53 20.28 11.79 0.80
N GLY A 54 20.92 10.63 0.64
CA GLY A 54 20.80 9.83 -0.58
C GLY A 54 19.36 9.41 -0.85
N ASP A 55 18.67 8.86 0.15
CA ASP A 55 17.28 8.43 0.06
C ASP A 55 16.34 9.60 -0.24
N HIS A 56 16.57 10.74 0.39
CA HIS A 56 15.80 11.96 0.13
C HIS A 56 16.07 12.50 -1.29
N ALA A 57 17.32 12.51 -1.76
CA ALA A 57 17.63 12.92 -3.14
C ALA A 57 16.95 12.02 -4.19
N GLU A 58 16.94 10.69 -3.99
CA GLU A 58 16.19 9.77 -4.87
C GLU A 58 14.68 10.01 -4.82
N HIS A 59 14.13 10.30 -3.64
CA HIS A 59 12.71 10.66 -3.49
C HIS A 59 12.38 11.90 -4.29
N ARG A 60 13.20 12.95 -4.17
CA ARG A 60 13.03 14.22 -4.89
C ARG A 60 13.21 14.05 -6.40
N LEU A 61 14.16 13.22 -6.85
CA LEU A 61 14.29 12.85 -8.26
C LEU A 61 13.02 12.16 -8.78
N ALA A 62 12.56 11.12 -8.09
CA ALA A 62 11.34 10.42 -8.49
C ALA A 62 10.10 11.34 -8.52
N LEU A 63 9.98 12.26 -7.56
CA LEU A 63 8.82 13.11 -7.40
C LEU A 63 8.81 14.33 -8.34
N GLU A 64 9.92 15.05 -8.46
CA GLU A 64 9.94 16.42 -9.00
C GLU A 64 10.72 16.58 -10.31
N SER A 65 11.62 15.66 -10.63
CA SER A 65 12.45 15.76 -11.84
C SER A 65 11.71 15.26 -13.08
N PRO A 66 12.16 15.58 -14.31
CA PRO A 66 11.59 15.00 -15.53
C PRO A 66 11.63 13.46 -15.56
N GLY A 67 10.73 12.85 -16.33
CA GLY A 67 10.53 11.39 -16.39
C GLY A 67 11.81 10.56 -16.58
N GLU A 68 12.77 11.07 -17.36
CA GLU A 68 14.09 10.44 -17.57
C GLU A 68 14.87 10.22 -16.25
N PHE A 69 14.89 11.25 -15.39
CA PHE A 69 15.58 11.22 -14.09
C PHE A 69 14.76 10.46 -13.04
N ALA A 70 13.44 10.60 -13.06
CA ALA A 70 12.54 9.85 -12.18
C ALA A 70 12.64 8.34 -12.44
N ALA A 71 12.61 7.91 -13.71
CA ALA A 71 12.79 6.52 -14.10
C ALA A 71 14.18 5.97 -13.69
N ARG A 72 15.23 6.79 -13.81
CA ARG A 72 16.56 6.40 -13.31
C ARG A 72 16.62 6.24 -11.79
N ALA A 73 15.93 7.09 -11.03
CA ALA A 73 15.80 6.92 -9.58
C ALA A 73 15.13 5.59 -9.24
N VAL A 74 14.01 5.27 -9.92
CA VAL A 74 13.35 3.97 -9.79
C VAL A 74 14.30 2.83 -10.14
N ASN A 75 15.01 2.88 -11.28
CA ASN A 75 15.93 1.83 -11.70
C ASN A 75 17.07 1.54 -10.71
N ARG A 76 17.49 2.55 -9.94
CA ARG A 76 18.51 2.37 -8.89
C ARG A 76 17.94 1.70 -7.65
N ASP A 77 16.66 1.92 -7.35
CA ASP A 77 15.91 1.45 -6.16
C ASP A 77 16.78 1.40 -4.90
N ALA A 78 17.56 2.47 -4.69
CA ALA A 78 18.60 2.44 -3.67
C ALA A 78 18.03 2.65 -2.26
N GLN A 79 16.77 3.06 -2.12
CA GLN A 79 16.22 3.52 -0.85
C GLN A 79 16.18 2.45 0.24
N THR A 80 16.66 2.82 1.43
CA THR A 80 16.60 1.96 2.62
C THR A 80 15.43 2.36 3.51
N PHE A 81 15.20 3.66 3.74
CA PHE A 81 14.12 4.18 4.57
C PHE A 81 13.37 5.35 3.90
N GLY A 82 13.00 5.18 2.63
CA GLY A 82 12.16 6.14 1.90
C GLY A 82 10.74 6.25 2.47
N LEU A 83 10.11 7.40 2.26
CA LEU A 83 8.73 7.66 2.69
C LEU A 83 7.72 6.71 2.02
N ALA A 84 7.98 6.38 0.76
CA ALA A 84 7.23 5.46 -0.08
C ALA A 84 8.20 4.76 -1.04
N PRO A 85 7.85 3.62 -1.65
CA PRO A 85 8.64 3.01 -2.72
C PRO A 85 8.80 3.98 -3.90
N LEU A 86 9.98 4.04 -4.51
CA LEU A 86 10.23 4.96 -5.64
C LEU A 86 9.29 4.71 -6.84
N THR A 87 8.80 3.48 -7.01
CA THR A 87 7.78 3.15 -8.02
C THR A 87 6.48 3.91 -7.79
N GLU A 88 6.02 4.00 -6.54
CA GLU A 88 4.83 4.75 -6.13
C GLU A 88 5.07 6.26 -6.19
N VAL A 89 6.26 6.72 -5.75
CA VAL A 89 6.65 8.14 -5.79
C VAL A 89 6.67 8.66 -7.23
N ALA A 90 7.40 7.99 -8.13
CA ALA A 90 7.45 8.38 -9.54
C ALA A 90 6.08 8.36 -10.19
N ALA A 91 5.30 7.30 -9.94
CA ALA A 91 3.95 7.19 -10.45
C ALA A 91 2.99 8.24 -9.85
N SER A 92 3.32 8.90 -8.74
CA SER A 92 2.44 9.95 -8.17
C SER A 92 2.44 11.24 -8.98
N SER A 93 3.54 11.57 -9.66
CA SER A 93 3.72 12.82 -10.40
C SER A 93 3.90 12.64 -11.92
N HIS A 94 4.15 11.41 -12.38
CA HIS A 94 4.38 11.12 -13.80
C HIS A 94 3.37 10.13 -14.35
N THR A 95 3.05 10.30 -15.63
CA THR A 95 2.31 9.33 -16.44
C THR A 95 3.18 8.14 -16.84
N TRP A 96 2.56 7.05 -17.30
CA TRP A 96 3.30 5.93 -17.88
C TRP A 96 4.13 6.38 -19.10
N GLU A 97 3.57 7.22 -19.97
CA GLU A 97 4.24 7.69 -21.19
C GLU A 97 5.57 8.39 -20.86
N GLU A 98 5.58 9.25 -19.84
CA GLU A 98 6.77 10.01 -19.40
C GLU A 98 7.88 9.12 -18.82
N LEU A 99 7.54 7.99 -18.19
CA LEU A 99 8.51 7.10 -17.54
C LEU A 99 8.97 5.96 -18.44
N SER A 100 8.10 5.50 -19.35
CA SER A 100 8.23 4.20 -20.01
C SER A 100 9.48 4.01 -20.87
N LEU A 101 10.05 5.09 -21.41
CA LEU A 101 11.22 5.02 -22.29
C LEU A 101 12.52 4.74 -21.51
N ASP A 102 12.60 5.20 -20.26
CA ASP A 102 13.83 5.19 -19.46
C ASP A 102 13.81 4.12 -18.35
N LEU A 103 12.67 3.49 -18.08
CA LEU A 103 12.57 2.36 -17.16
C LEU A 103 13.19 1.08 -17.75
N ASN A 104 14.08 0.43 -17.00
CA ASN A 104 14.67 -0.85 -17.38
C ASN A 104 13.61 -1.95 -17.43
N SER A 105 13.80 -2.97 -18.28
CA SER A 105 13.02 -4.20 -18.19
C SER A 105 13.22 -4.87 -16.83
N GLY A 106 12.15 -5.31 -16.18
CA GLY A 106 12.20 -6.07 -14.94
C GLY A 106 11.06 -5.71 -13.99
N PRO A 107 11.11 -6.23 -12.74
CA PRO A 107 9.99 -6.15 -11.81
C PRO A 107 9.58 -4.72 -11.43
N LEU A 108 10.53 -3.80 -11.30
CA LEU A 108 10.24 -2.41 -10.95
C LEU A 108 9.40 -1.70 -12.02
N ARG A 109 9.60 -2.04 -13.30
CA ARG A 109 8.79 -1.51 -14.41
C ARG A 109 7.35 -1.99 -14.30
N SER A 110 7.14 -3.28 -14.01
CA SER A 110 5.79 -3.82 -13.75
C SER A 110 5.14 -3.13 -12.56
N LEU A 111 5.87 -2.90 -11.47
CA LEU A 111 5.33 -2.17 -10.33
C LEU A 111 4.92 -0.74 -10.70
N VAL A 112 5.72 0.00 -11.49
CA VAL A 112 5.31 1.33 -12.00
C VAL A 112 4.03 1.24 -12.85
N ILE A 113 3.91 0.22 -13.71
CA ILE A 113 2.68 0.00 -14.50
C ILE A 113 1.48 -0.15 -13.56
N HIS A 114 1.57 -1.03 -12.56
CA HIS A 114 0.49 -1.26 -11.60
C HIS A 114 0.19 -0.03 -10.72
N GLU A 115 1.20 0.78 -10.40
CA GLU A 115 1.02 2.07 -9.71
C GLU A 115 0.28 3.10 -10.58
N ARG A 116 0.51 3.10 -11.90
CA ARG A 116 -0.22 3.97 -12.85
C ARG A 116 -1.63 3.47 -13.11
N VAL A 117 -1.84 2.15 -13.21
CA VAL A 117 -3.18 1.54 -13.26
C VAL A 117 -3.96 1.91 -12.01
N PHE A 118 -3.35 1.82 -10.83
CA PHE A 118 -3.97 2.26 -9.57
C PHE A 118 -4.43 3.73 -9.60
N ARG A 119 -3.74 4.58 -10.37
CA ARG A 119 -4.08 6.00 -10.58
C ARG A 119 -5.01 6.25 -11.76
N GLY A 120 -5.58 5.19 -12.33
CA GLY A 120 -6.63 5.25 -13.35
C GLY A 120 -6.15 5.19 -14.79
N GLU A 121 -4.87 4.93 -15.06
CA GLU A 121 -4.44 4.65 -16.43
C GLU A 121 -4.93 3.27 -16.91
N ASP A 122 -5.40 3.21 -18.16
CA ASP A 122 -5.65 1.95 -18.85
C ASP A 122 -4.41 1.58 -19.66
N LEU A 123 -3.74 0.53 -19.20
CA LEU A 123 -2.49 0.02 -19.77
C LEU A 123 -2.67 -1.40 -20.31
N THR A 124 -3.90 -1.79 -20.69
CA THR A 124 -4.23 -3.13 -21.23
C THR A 124 -3.40 -3.52 -22.46
N GLU A 125 -3.00 -2.54 -23.27
CA GLU A 125 -2.18 -2.75 -24.47
C GLU A 125 -0.67 -2.83 -24.18
N VAL A 126 -0.23 -2.67 -22.92
CA VAL A 126 1.18 -2.74 -22.53
C VAL A 126 1.58 -4.18 -22.30
N GLU A 127 2.60 -4.63 -23.03
CA GLU A 127 3.21 -5.94 -22.78
C GLU A 127 4.15 -5.89 -21.57
N ILE A 128 3.97 -6.82 -20.63
CA ILE A 128 4.83 -6.98 -19.45
C ILE A 128 5.60 -8.30 -19.56
N ALA A 129 6.92 -8.22 -19.62
CA ALA A 129 7.78 -9.41 -19.69
C ALA A 129 7.88 -10.16 -18.35
N GLU A 130 7.93 -9.42 -17.24
CA GLU A 130 7.96 -9.96 -15.88
C GLU A 130 6.93 -9.23 -15.03
N ASP A 131 5.83 -9.91 -14.71
CA ASP A 131 4.75 -9.36 -13.89
C ASP A 131 4.58 -10.17 -12.59
N PRO A 132 5.19 -9.75 -11.48
CA PRO A 132 5.04 -10.43 -10.20
C PRO A 132 3.64 -10.27 -9.59
N LEU A 133 2.84 -9.29 -10.02
CA LEU A 133 1.50 -9.05 -9.48
C LEU A 133 0.43 -9.74 -10.33
N GLY A 134 0.61 -9.75 -11.64
CA GLY A 134 -0.25 -10.43 -12.61
C GLY A 134 -1.64 -9.83 -12.77
N LEU A 135 -1.95 -8.70 -12.10
CA LEU A 135 -3.31 -8.12 -12.09
C LEU A 135 -3.72 -7.55 -13.45
N PRO A 136 -5.03 -7.33 -13.69
CA PRO A 136 -5.48 -6.62 -14.88
C PRO A 136 -4.86 -5.22 -14.95
N LEU A 137 -4.45 -4.81 -16.14
CA LEU A 137 -3.80 -3.51 -16.39
C LEU A 137 -4.80 -2.36 -16.60
N VAL A 138 -5.98 -2.50 -15.99
CA VAL A 138 -7.05 -1.50 -15.92
C VAL A 138 -7.81 -1.73 -14.61
N LEU A 139 -8.34 -0.65 -14.04
CA LEU A 139 -9.16 -0.75 -12.83
C LEU A 139 -10.56 -1.28 -13.16
N ALA A 140 -11.00 -2.25 -12.35
CA ALA A 140 -12.40 -2.65 -12.35
C ALA A 140 -13.29 -1.56 -11.71
N GLY A 141 -14.60 -1.64 -11.95
CA GLY A 141 -15.55 -0.60 -11.53
C GLY A 141 -15.54 -0.34 -10.02
N TRP A 142 -15.39 -1.39 -9.21
CA TRP A 142 -15.35 -1.26 -7.74
C TRP A 142 -14.04 -0.67 -7.21
N GLU A 143 -12.96 -0.70 -7.98
CA GLU A 143 -11.64 -0.19 -7.57
C GLU A 143 -11.52 1.34 -7.71
N GLN A 144 -12.33 1.96 -8.57
CA GLN A 144 -12.17 3.35 -9.01
C GLN A 144 -12.43 4.40 -7.92
N SER A 145 -13.06 4.03 -6.81
CA SER A 145 -13.37 4.95 -5.71
C SER A 145 -12.21 5.17 -4.75
N VAL A 146 -11.10 4.45 -4.90
CA VAL A 146 -9.94 4.60 -4.00
C VAL A 146 -9.11 5.80 -4.43
N GLU A 147 -8.98 6.77 -3.53
CA GLU A 147 -8.09 7.91 -3.76
C GLU A 147 -6.63 7.50 -3.45
N PRO A 148 -5.67 7.83 -4.33
CA PRO A 148 -4.25 7.60 -4.06
C PRO A 148 -3.72 8.57 -2.99
N PRO A 149 -2.63 8.21 -2.29
CA PRO A 149 -2.01 9.10 -1.31
C PRO A 149 -1.41 10.35 -1.97
N ASP A 150 -1.39 11.47 -1.24
CA ASP A 150 -0.67 12.67 -1.64
C ASP A 150 0.79 12.58 -1.15
N ILE A 151 1.71 12.35 -2.10
CA ILE A 151 3.14 12.19 -1.81
C ILE A 151 3.84 13.52 -2.01
N LYS A 152 4.42 14.05 -0.93
CA LYS A 152 5.12 15.34 -0.91
C LYS A 152 6.60 15.16 -0.67
N LYS A 153 7.36 16.26 -0.71
CA LYS A 153 8.81 16.25 -0.49
C LYS A 153 9.24 15.61 0.85
N TYR A 154 8.50 15.84 1.93
CA TYR A 154 8.89 15.44 3.30
C TYR A 154 7.87 14.56 4.01
N GLU A 155 6.73 14.28 3.39
CA GLU A 155 5.65 13.50 4.00
C GLU A 155 4.82 12.78 2.94
N VAL A 156 4.07 11.78 3.39
CA VAL A 156 2.99 11.14 2.62
C VAL A 156 1.71 11.35 3.42
N ASP A 157 0.73 11.97 2.80
CA ASP A 157 -0.61 12.17 3.36
C ASP A 157 -1.53 11.08 2.81
N ASP A 158 -1.84 10.10 3.65
CA ASP A 158 -2.67 8.93 3.33
C ASP A 158 -3.65 8.66 4.49
N PRO A 159 -4.70 9.49 4.61
CA PRO A 159 -5.63 9.40 5.73
C PRO A 159 -6.40 8.08 5.71
N SER A 160 -6.59 7.48 6.88
CA SER A 160 -7.41 6.27 7.01
C SER A 160 -8.85 6.52 6.53
N PRO A 161 -9.45 5.60 5.76
CA PRO A 161 -10.85 5.70 5.36
C PRO A 161 -11.79 5.85 6.56
N SER A 162 -12.85 6.64 6.39
CA SER A 162 -13.72 7.04 7.51
C SER A 162 -14.61 5.89 8.00
N ILE A 163 -14.69 5.70 9.32
CA ILE A 163 -15.57 4.70 9.97
C ILE A 163 -16.83 5.34 10.61
N ASN A 164 -17.44 6.29 9.92
CA ASN A 164 -18.57 7.08 10.46
C ASN A 164 -19.93 6.39 10.30
N ASN A 165 -20.93 6.89 11.04
CA ASN A 165 -22.34 6.45 10.95
C ASN A 165 -22.55 4.96 11.27
N LEU A 166 -21.83 4.46 12.27
CA LEU A 166 -22.02 3.10 12.78
C LEU A 166 -23.20 3.03 13.75
N ASP A 167 -24.04 2.00 13.59
CA ASP A 167 -25.17 1.72 14.46
C ASP A 167 -24.84 0.59 15.45
N SER A 168 -25.45 0.61 16.63
CA SER A 168 -25.24 -0.44 17.64
C SER A 168 -26.02 -1.70 17.27
N PHE A 169 -25.35 -2.86 17.31
CA PHE A 169 -25.99 -4.15 17.04
C PHE A 169 -25.81 -5.12 18.21
N PRO A 170 -26.84 -5.93 18.53
CA PRO A 170 -26.67 -7.00 19.50
C PRO A 170 -25.79 -8.10 18.89
N LEU A 171 -24.72 -8.47 19.58
CA LEU A 171 -23.88 -9.58 19.17
C LEU A 171 -24.48 -10.92 19.64
N PRO A 172 -24.53 -11.94 18.77
CA PRO A 172 -24.94 -13.28 19.16
C PRO A 172 -23.83 -13.96 19.98
N LYS A 173 -24.07 -15.23 20.37
CA LYS A 173 -22.99 -16.04 20.93
C LYS A 173 -21.92 -16.32 19.87
N PRO A 174 -20.63 -16.35 20.26
CA PRO A 174 -19.55 -16.76 19.37
C PRO A 174 -19.80 -18.10 18.70
N GLY A 175 -19.40 -18.20 17.43
CA GLY A 175 -19.43 -19.42 16.64
C GLY A 175 -18.21 -20.31 16.89
N VAL A 176 -18.19 -21.47 16.22
CA VAL A 176 -17.00 -22.34 16.19
C VAL A 176 -16.03 -21.76 15.17
N VAL A 177 -14.90 -21.24 15.66
CA VAL A 177 -13.85 -20.64 14.82
C VAL A 177 -13.13 -21.72 14.00
N ALA A 178 -12.95 -21.43 12.72
CA ALA A 178 -12.06 -22.13 11.81
C ALA A 178 -11.12 -21.13 11.12
N HIS A 179 -10.11 -21.67 10.44
CA HIS A 179 -9.15 -20.92 9.63
C HIS A 179 -9.09 -21.53 8.24
N ASP A 180 -9.04 -20.66 7.24
CA ASP A 180 -8.94 -20.95 5.81
C ASP A 180 -8.13 -19.86 5.10
N SER A 181 -7.98 -19.99 3.79
CA SER A 181 -7.25 -19.01 2.95
C SER A 181 -7.82 -17.60 3.07
N GLY A 182 -9.15 -17.44 3.23
CA GLY A 182 -9.77 -16.15 3.52
C GLY A 182 -9.26 -15.51 4.81
N THR A 183 -9.16 -16.28 5.91
CA THR A 183 -8.58 -15.75 7.16
C THR A 183 -7.09 -15.41 7.05
N GLU A 184 -6.33 -16.15 6.23
CA GLU A 184 -4.92 -15.86 5.97
C GLU A 184 -4.78 -14.58 5.14
N ALA A 185 -5.56 -14.44 4.07
CA ALA A 185 -5.54 -13.29 3.19
C ALA A 185 -5.97 -12.00 3.91
N LEU A 186 -6.98 -12.06 4.79
CA LEU A 186 -7.35 -10.95 5.67
C LEU A 186 -6.18 -10.48 6.55
N ARG A 187 -5.37 -11.41 7.06
CA ARG A 187 -4.19 -11.05 7.86
C ARG A 187 -3.04 -10.51 7.00
N ASN A 188 -2.93 -10.94 5.75
CA ASN A 188 -1.92 -10.44 4.83
C ASN A 188 -2.11 -8.94 4.52
N LEU A 189 -3.35 -8.45 4.49
CA LEU A 189 -3.66 -7.01 4.36
C LEU A 189 -2.94 -6.12 5.38
N VAL A 190 -2.59 -6.65 6.55
CA VAL A 190 -1.93 -5.90 7.63
C VAL A 190 -0.59 -6.52 8.02
N GLN A 191 0.01 -7.30 7.11
CA GLN A 191 1.26 -8.00 7.37
C GLN A 191 2.38 -7.03 7.72
N THR A 192 2.46 -5.89 7.05
CA THR A 192 3.47 -4.86 7.35
C THR A 192 3.36 -4.35 8.78
N TRP A 193 2.14 -4.13 9.28
CA TRP A 193 1.91 -3.67 10.65
C TRP A 193 2.37 -4.69 11.68
N THR A 194 2.15 -5.98 11.42
CA THR A 194 2.44 -7.06 12.37
C THR A 194 3.86 -7.60 12.29
N SER A 195 4.55 -7.41 11.15
CA SER A 195 5.90 -7.96 10.93
C SER A 195 7.01 -6.93 10.94
N GLN A 196 6.70 -5.66 10.63
CA GLN A 196 7.68 -4.57 10.56
C GLN A 196 7.38 -3.42 11.54
N SER A 197 6.25 -3.51 12.25
CA SER A 197 5.83 -2.55 13.28
C SER A 197 5.38 -3.31 14.54
N ASN A 198 4.68 -2.63 15.44
CA ASN A 198 4.18 -3.19 16.70
C ASN A 198 2.69 -3.62 16.62
N GLY A 199 2.18 -3.75 15.40
CA GLY A 199 0.78 -4.03 15.16
C GLY A 199 0.37 -5.45 15.56
N ARG A 200 -0.94 -5.62 15.76
CA ARG A 200 -1.56 -6.91 16.03
C ARG A 200 -2.75 -7.12 15.12
N SER A 201 -3.01 -8.39 14.79
CA SER A 201 -4.14 -8.81 13.96
C SER A 201 -4.74 -10.10 14.47
N ALA A 202 -6.07 -10.24 14.42
CA ALA A 202 -6.77 -11.50 14.56
C ALA A 202 -7.85 -11.60 13.48
N ALA A 203 -7.91 -12.75 12.80
CA ALA A 203 -8.95 -13.06 11.83
C ALA A 203 -9.59 -14.40 12.18
N VAL A 204 -10.90 -14.49 11.97
CA VAL A 204 -11.70 -15.70 12.24
C VAL A 204 -12.63 -15.96 11.08
N ARG A 205 -12.97 -17.24 10.89
CA ARG A 205 -14.06 -17.67 10.02
C ARG A 205 -15.03 -18.54 10.83
N VAL A 206 -16.32 -18.36 10.58
CA VAL A 206 -17.40 -19.10 11.23
C VAL A 206 -18.48 -19.47 10.22
N TYR A 207 -19.34 -20.42 10.59
CA TYR A 207 -20.65 -20.56 9.97
C TYR A 207 -21.62 -19.58 10.62
N GLY A 208 -22.37 -18.83 9.82
CA GLY A 208 -23.28 -17.80 10.29
C GLY A 208 -23.11 -16.48 9.55
N ASP A 209 -23.51 -15.40 10.22
CA ASP A 209 -23.50 -14.03 9.69
C ASP A 209 -22.31 -13.21 10.19
N ALA A 210 -22.17 -12.00 9.65
CA ALA A 210 -21.10 -11.06 10.03
C ALA A 210 -21.06 -10.80 11.55
N THR A 211 -22.21 -10.72 12.22
CA THR A 211 -22.27 -10.47 13.68
C THR A 211 -21.74 -11.65 14.49
N THR A 212 -21.92 -12.88 13.99
CA THR A 212 -21.36 -14.10 14.58
C THR A 212 -19.85 -14.15 14.40
N ALA A 213 -19.34 -13.73 13.24
CA ALA A 213 -17.90 -13.64 13.01
C ALA A 213 -17.25 -12.57 13.92
N ILE A 214 -17.86 -11.39 14.02
CA ILE A 214 -17.39 -10.31 14.89
C ILE A 214 -17.37 -10.76 16.35
N SER A 215 -18.45 -11.35 16.88
CA SER A 215 -18.50 -11.82 18.27
C SER A 215 -17.43 -12.89 18.56
N SER A 216 -17.05 -13.66 17.54
CA SER A 216 -16.02 -14.71 17.64
C SER A 216 -14.59 -14.17 17.74
N LEU A 217 -14.38 -12.86 17.51
CA LEU A 217 -13.13 -12.17 17.86
C LEU A 217 -13.01 -11.85 19.36
N GLY A 218 -14.05 -12.14 20.15
CA GLY A 218 -14.06 -11.94 21.60
C GLY A 218 -14.58 -10.57 22.05
N VAL A 219 -15.18 -9.80 21.14
CA VAL A 219 -15.84 -8.52 21.45
C VAL A 219 -17.29 -8.76 21.88
N ASN A 220 -17.79 -7.92 22.79
CA ASN A 220 -19.14 -8.08 23.38
C ASN A 220 -20.13 -7.00 22.93
N GLU A 221 -19.62 -5.83 22.55
CA GLU A 221 -20.41 -4.70 22.05
C GLU A 221 -19.66 -4.08 20.88
N VAL A 222 -20.38 -3.80 19.81
CA VAL A 222 -19.83 -3.12 18.63
C VAL A 222 -20.86 -2.16 18.06
N LYS A 223 -20.37 -1.19 17.31
CA LYS A 223 -21.14 -0.50 16.29
C LYS A 223 -20.66 -0.96 14.92
N ALA A 224 -21.57 -1.17 13.99
CA ALA A 224 -21.24 -1.64 12.66
C ALA A 224 -22.04 -0.87 11.60
N LYS A 225 -21.62 -0.99 10.35
CA LYS A 225 -22.33 -0.49 9.18
C LYS A 225 -22.04 -1.43 8.02
N GLU A 226 -23.08 -1.81 7.29
CA GLU A 226 -22.94 -2.46 6.00
C GLU A 226 -22.50 -1.43 4.94
N VAL A 227 -21.53 -1.78 4.12
CA VAL A 227 -20.89 -0.91 3.14
C VAL A 227 -20.88 -1.56 1.76
N SER A 228 -20.75 -0.76 0.72
CA SER A 228 -20.56 -1.30 -0.64
C SER A 228 -19.17 -1.91 -0.80
N ILE A 229 -18.99 -2.75 -1.82
CA ILE A 229 -17.67 -3.28 -2.20
C ILE A 229 -16.69 -2.13 -2.45
N SER A 230 -17.11 -1.07 -3.14
CA SER A 230 -16.27 0.10 -3.40
C SER A 230 -15.77 0.80 -2.12
N GLU A 231 -16.64 0.99 -1.13
CA GLU A 231 -16.26 1.57 0.16
C GLU A 231 -15.31 0.61 0.91
N MET A 232 -15.65 -0.68 0.96
CA MET A 232 -14.80 -1.71 1.57
C MET A 232 -13.42 -1.80 0.90
N TRP A 233 -13.36 -1.74 -0.43
CA TRP A 233 -12.12 -1.84 -1.20
C TRP A 233 -11.12 -0.77 -0.79
N GLY A 234 -11.59 0.45 -0.52
CA GLY A 234 -10.78 1.53 0.04
C GLY A 234 -10.14 1.15 1.38
N HIS A 235 -10.87 0.48 2.27
CA HIS A 235 -10.32 -0.01 3.54
C HIS A 235 -9.26 -1.11 3.34
N LEU A 236 -9.50 -2.08 2.45
CA LEU A 236 -8.57 -3.18 2.19
C LEU A 236 -7.26 -2.66 1.60
N VAL A 237 -7.36 -1.85 0.54
CA VAL A 237 -6.21 -1.29 -0.15
C VAL A 237 -5.42 -0.35 0.74
N TRP A 238 -6.08 0.55 1.49
CA TRP A 238 -5.38 1.46 2.40
C TRP A 238 -4.57 0.68 3.44
N ALA A 239 -5.18 -0.32 4.08
CA ALA A 239 -4.49 -1.13 5.07
C ALA A 239 -3.26 -1.81 4.48
N ALA A 240 -3.44 -2.47 3.32
CA ALA A 240 -2.37 -3.21 2.63
C ALA A 240 -1.29 -2.33 2.01
N SER A 241 -1.61 -1.08 1.67
CA SER A 241 -0.64 -0.12 1.14
C SER A 241 0.16 0.57 2.24
N SER A 242 -0.31 0.53 3.49
CA SER A 242 0.24 1.32 4.59
C SER A 242 1.32 0.59 5.40
N GLY A 243 2.24 1.37 5.98
CA GLY A 243 3.33 0.87 6.82
C GLY A 243 2.96 0.57 8.27
N GLY A 244 1.77 0.98 8.72
CA GLY A 244 1.45 1.07 10.15
C GLY A 244 2.26 2.19 10.81
N ALA A 245 2.51 2.07 12.10
CA ALA A 245 3.17 3.10 12.90
C ALA A 245 4.65 3.29 12.54
N TYR A 246 5.38 2.20 12.28
CA TYR A 246 6.83 2.18 12.07
C TYR A 246 7.29 1.40 10.83
N GLY A 247 6.42 0.57 10.23
CA GLY A 247 6.78 -0.23 9.08
C GLY A 247 6.93 0.62 7.81
N ARG A 248 7.67 0.09 6.83
CA ARG A 248 7.85 0.76 5.54
C ARG A 248 6.58 0.61 4.71
N ARG A 249 6.12 1.71 4.12
CA ARG A 249 5.00 1.70 3.16
C ARG A 249 5.32 0.75 1.98
N PRO A 250 4.52 -0.29 1.72
CA PRO A 250 4.70 -1.18 0.55
C PRO A 250 4.20 -0.58 -0.77
N GLY A 251 3.31 0.42 -0.73
CA GLY A 251 2.79 1.14 -1.89
C GLY A 251 1.49 0.59 -2.47
N CYS A 252 0.80 1.41 -3.27
CA CYS A 252 -0.54 1.12 -3.77
C CYS A 252 -0.62 -0.08 -4.72
N ALA A 253 0.40 -0.34 -5.55
CA ALA A 253 0.41 -1.52 -6.42
C ALA A 253 0.39 -2.82 -5.59
N LYS A 254 1.20 -2.87 -4.53
CA LYS A 254 1.21 -4.01 -3.61
C LYS A 254 -0.08 -4.08 -2.79
N GLY A 255 -0.60 -2.95 -2.33
CA GLY A 255 -1.88 -2.91 -1.61
C GLY A 255 -3.06 -3.39 -2.46
N ARG A 256 -3.11 -3.00 -3.75
CA ARG A 256 -4.07 -3.50 -4.73
C ARG A 256 -3.95 -5.01 -4.89
N PHE A 257 -2.74 -5.54 -5.01
CA PHE A 257 -2.51 -6.99 -5.09
C PHE A 257 -3.04 -7.74 -3.86
N GLU A 258 -2.73 -7.28 -2.65
CA GLU A 258 -3.22 -7.94 -1.44
C GLU A 258 -4.75 -7.85 -1.30
N ALA A 259 -5.36 -6.75 -1.73
CA ALA A 259 -6.81 -6.61 -1.78
C ALA A 259 -7.44 -7.59 -2.78
N TRP A 260 -6.87 -7.73 -3.98
CA TRP A 260 -7.28 -8.75 -4.96
C TRP A 260 -7.13 -10.16 -4.41
N TRP A 261 -5.97 -10.49 -3.83
CA TRP A 261 -5.75 -11.80 -3.21
C TRP A 261 -6.78 -12.10 -2.11
N CYS A 262 -7.07 -11.12 -1.25
CA CYS A 262 -8.09 -11.24 -0.22
C CYS A 262 -9.49 -11.47 -0.79
N ALA A 263 -9.87 -10.72 -1.82
CA ALA A 263 -11.16 -10.86 -2.47
C ALA A 263 -11.33 -12.24 -3.12
N VAL A 264 -10.29 -12.71 -3.83
CA VAL A 264 -10.26 -14.03 -4.48
C VAL A 264 -10.38 -15.16 -3.44
N ALA A 265 -9.64 -15.07 -2.33
CA ALA A 265 -9.70 -16.06 -1.26
C ALA A 265 -11.05 -16.09 -0.53
N LEU A 266 -11.65 -14.92 -0.27
CA LEU A 266 -13.00 -14.84 0.32
C LEU A 266 -14.07 -15.40 -0.62
N ALA A 267 -13.91 -15.22 -1.93
CA ALA A 267 -14.80 -15.75 -2.96
C ALA A 267 -14.58 -17.23 -3.28
N GLY A 268 -13.57 -17.88 -2.66
CA GLY A 268 -13.22 -19.27 -2.94
C GLY A 268 -12.65 -19.51 -4.35
N LEU A 269 -12.22 -18.46 -5.04
CA LEU A 269 -11.63 -18.50 -6.39
C LEU A 269 -10.10 -18.74 -6.35
N ASP A 270 -9.51 -18.85 -5.16
CA ASP A 270 -8.08 -19.09 -4.95
C ASP A 270 -7.64 -20.53 -5.25
N GLN A 271 -8.59 -21.42 -5.54
CA GLN A 271 -8.34 -22.81 -5.93
C GLN A 271 -8.15 -22.99 -7.44
N GLU A 272 -8.33 -21.93 -8.22
CA GLU A 272 -8.22 -21.98 -9.67
C GLU A 272 -6.75 -22.01 -10.15
N GLU A 273 -6.50 -22.61 -11.32
CA GLU A 273 -5.15 -22.72 -11.90
C GLU A 273 -4.66 -21.41 -12.55
N VAL A 274 -5.56 -20.44 -12.75
CA VAL A 274 -5.27 -19.18 -13.45
C VAL A 274 -5.32 -18.02 -12.47
N TRP A 275 -4.20 -17.30 -12.37
CA TRP A 275 -4.13 -16.04 -11.62
C TRP A 275 -3.95 -14.87 -12.59
N PRO A 276 -4.71 -13.77 -12.40
CA PRO A 276 -5.90 -13.62 -11.56
C PRO A 276 -7.11 -14.31 -12.21
N PRO A 277 -8.19 -14.60 -11.46
CA PRO A 277 -9.45 -15.00 -12.07
C PRO A 277 -10.02 -13.88 -12.95
N LEU A 278 -11.00 -14.20 -13.78
CA LEU A 278 -11.64 -13.20 -14.63
C LEU A 278 -12.30 -12.12 -13.77
N THR A 279 -12.05 -10.85 -14.10
CA THR A 279 -12.59 -9.69 -13.37
C THR A 279 -14.11 -9.78 -13.18
N LEU A 280 -14.84 -10.21 -14.20
CA LEU A 280 -16.30 -10.34 -14.15
C LEU A 280 -16.77 -11.44 -13.18
N GLU A 281 -16.08 -12.58 -13.14
CA GLU A 281 -16.40 -13.67 -12.22
C GLU A 281 -16.15 -13.26 -10.77
N LEU A 282 -15.05 -12.54 -10.51
CA LEU A 282 -14.80 -11.96 -9.21
C LEU A 282 -15.86 -10.91 -8.83
N GLU A 283 -16.24 -10.03 -9.76
CA GLU A 283 -17.27 -9.01 -9.52
C GLU A 283 -18.62 -9.62 -9.10
N GLU A 284 -19.05 -10.67 -9.81
CA GLU A 284 -20.27 -11.39 -9.51
C GLU A 284 -20.22 -11.97 -8.08
N ALA A 285 -19.12 -12.65 -7.73
CA ALA A 285 -18.95 -13.22 -6.39
C ALA A 285 -18.94 -12.15 -5.28
N LEU A 286 -18.22 -11.05 -5.46
CA LEU A 286 -18.15 -9.97 -4.46
C LEU A 286 -19.50 -9.27 -4.27
N THR A 287 -20.33 -9.22 -5.31
CA THR A 287 -21.68 -8.62 -5.29
C THR A 287 -22.70 -9.45 -4.51
N GLU A 288 -22.45 -10.75 -4.38
CA GLU A 288 -23.29 -11.64 -3.57
C GLU A 288 -22.94 -11.59 -2.07
N MET A 289 -21.81 -10.99 -1.70
CA MET A 289 -21.35 -10.84 -0.31
C MET A 289 -21.87 -9.57 0.36
N ASN A 290 -22.05 -9.66 1.69
CA ASN A 290 -22.33 -8.50 2.53
C ASN A 290 -21.06 -8.04 3.24
N TRP A 291 -20.72 -6.75 3.09
CA TRP A 291 -19.47 -6.18 3.61
C TRP A 291 -19.75 -5.24 4.76
N TRP A 292 -18.98 -5.36 5.83
CA TRP A 292 -19.23 -4.62 7.07
C TRP A 292 -17.95 -3.99 7.59
N ILE A 293 -18.04 -2.72 7.98
CA ILE A 293 -17.07 -2.08 8.86
C ILE A 293 -17.63 -2.03 10.27
N TRP A 294 -16.77 -2.14 11.28
CA TRP A 294 -17.22 -2.12 12.67
C TRP A 294 -16.19 -1.51 13.62
N ASP A 295 -16.64 -1.14 14.81
CA ASP A 295 -15.82 -0.60 15.87
C ASP A 295 -16.35 -1.05 17.24
N ASP A 296 -15.47 -1.39 18.16
CA ASP A 296 -15.81 -1.85 19.53
C ASP A 296 -15.77 -0.70 20.57
N GLY A 297 -15.63 0.54 20.12
CA GLY A 297 -15.50 1.71 20.98
C GLY A 297 -14.13 1.82 21.66
N SER A 298 -13.19 0.92 21.36
CA SER A 298 -11.80 1.12 21.76
C SER A 298 -11.26 2.33 20.98
N LEU A 299 -10.74 3.33 21.70
CA LEU A 299 -10.10 4.48 21.06
C LEU A 299 -8.84 3.97 20.34
N SER A 300 -8.93 3.69 19.04
CA SER A 300 -7.75 3.41 18.21
C SER A 300 -6.97 4.72 18.03
N LYS A 301 -5.81 4.80 18.66
CA LYS A 301 -4.84 5.89 18.44
C LYS A 301 -3.83 5.45 17.38
N GLY A 302 -4.23 5.41 16.11
CA GLY A 302 -3.31 5.01 15.03
C GLY A 302 -4.01 4.32 13.88
N TRP A 303 -3.37 3.29 13.35
CA TRP A 303 -3.86 2.48 12.25
C TRP A 303 -4.81 1.42 12.79
N SER A 304 -5.97 1.26 12.17
CA SER A 304 -6.89 0.20 12.52
C SER A 304 -7.68 -0.26 11.31
N LEU A 305 -7.86 -1.57 11.19
CA LEU A 305 -8.76 -2.19 10.22
C LEU A 305 -9.67 -3.15 10.97
N ARG A 306 -10.98 -2.89 10.91
CA ARG A 306 -12.01 -3.70 11.56
C ARG A 306 -13.14 -3.91 10.57
N ILE A 307 -13.16 -5.11 10.01
CA ILE A 307 -14.09 -5.48 8.94
C ILE A 307 -14.68 -6.85 9.22
N ALA A 308 -15.84 -7.11 8.61
CA ALA A 308 -16.43 -8.43 8.50
C ALA A 308 -17.03 -8.60 7.10
N VAL A 309 -17.07 -9.85 6.66
CA VAL A 309 -17.56 -10.24 5.34
C VAL A 309 -18.45 -11.44 5.55
N GLU A 310 -19.63 -11.41 4.97
CA GLU A 310 -20.58 -12.52 4.98
C GLU A 310 -20.80 -12.98 3.54
N ASP A 311 -20.68 -14.29 3.33
CA ASP A 311 -21.13 -14.99 2.14
C ASP A 311 -22.45 -15.70 2.49
N PRO A 312 -23.60 -15.14 2.08
CA PRO A 312 -24.91 -15.71 2.36
C PRO A 312 -25.19 -17.02 1.61
N VAL A 313 -24.50 -17.26 0.49
CA VAL A 313 -24.70 -18.45 -0.36
C VAL A 313 -24.15 -19.68 0.33
N ASP A 314 -22.92 -19.58 0.86
CA ASP A 314 -22.27 -20.66 1.59
C ASP A 314 -22.56 -20.65 3.11
N GLY A 315 -23.19 -19.57 3.60
CA GLY A 315 -23.48 -19.39 5.02
C GLY A 315 -22.21 -19.23 5.85
N LEU A 316 -21.19 -18.61 5.26
CA LEU A 316 -19.89 -18.37 5.86
C LEU A 316 -19.71 -16.91 6.18
N SER A 317 -18.95 -16.63 7.23
CA SER A 317 -18.56 -15.26 7.55
C SER A 317 -17.16 -15.19 8.11
N TRP A 318 -16.47 -14.11 7.77
CA TRP A 318 -15.14 -13.77 8.24
C TRP A 318 -15.18 -12.45 8.99
N ALA A 319 -14.29 -12.30 9.97
CA ALA A 319 -14.03 -11.01 10.60
C ALA A 319 -12.54 -10.83 10.85
N LEU A 320 -12.08 -9.59 10.70
CA LEU A 320 -10.73 -9.15 10.98
C LEU A 320 -10.78 -8.00 11.99
N THR A 321 -9.90 -8.07 12.98
CA THR A 321 -9.49 -6.91 13.77
C THR A 321 -7.98 -6.75 13.66
N ALA A 322 -7.53 -5.56 13.33
CA ALA A 322 -6.13 -5.21 13.28
C ALA A 322 -5.93 -3.77 13.77
N GLU A 323 -4.84 -3.54 14.49
CA GLU A 323 -4.47 -2.22 14.96
C GLU A 323 -2.97 -2.09 15.14
N ASP A 324 -2.48 -0.87 14.99
CA ASP A 324 -1.10 -0.47 15.24
C ASP A 324 -1.05 1.00 15.70
N THR A 325 -0.16 1.31 16.63
CA THR A 325 -0.13 2.61 17.29
C THR A 325 1.32 3.06 17.53
N ARG A 326 1.57 4.37 17.41
CA ARG A 326 2.80 4.98 17.94
C ARG A 326 2.66 5.06 19.46
N GLU A 327 3.50 4.35 20.21
CA GLU A 327 3.49 4.39 21.69
C GLU A 327 3.66 5.82 22.24
#